data_AF-R7THM1-F1
#
_entry.id   AF-R7THM1-F1
#
_cell.length_a   1.000
_cell.length_b   1.000
_cell.length_c   1.000
_cell.angle_alpha   90.00
_cell.angle_beta   90.00
_cell.angle_gamma   90.00
#
_symmetry.space_group_name_H-M   'P 1'
#
loop_
_entity.id
_entity.type
_entity.pdbx_description
1 polymer ?
#
loop_
_entity_poly.entity_id
_entity_poly.type
_entity_poly.pdbx_seq_one_letter_code
_entity_poly.pdbx_strand_id
1 'polypeptide(L)'
;MEAKKRRSCNWSADEELLLLKAVKGRLGIIDGKFSPSLTRVKKKQAWEEVSAFLARSPTKRALELELLQNEVEVLKLKKVRLQHLNSMAPLEKVKLELEIEMLKKSLAS
;
A
#
# COMPACT_ATOMS: atom_id res chain seq x y z
N MET A 1 18.16 -13.26 39.58
CA MET A 1 17.26 -13.78 38.52
C MET A 1 17.04 -12.66 37.52
N GLU A 2 17.69 -12.72 36.35
CA GLU A 2 17.46 -11.73 35.30
C GLU A 2 16.05 -11.90 34.73
N ALA A 3 15.21 -10.89 34.91
CA ALA A 3 13.93 -10.81 34.23
C ALA A 3 14.20 -10.74 32.73
N LYS A 4 13.83 -11.81 32.00
CA LYS A 4 13.88 -11.86 30.53
C LYS A 4 13.32 -10.56 29.98
N LYS A 5 14.17 -9.72 29.38
CA LYS A 5 13.77 -8.51 28.64
C LYS A 5 12.60 -8.89 27.73
N ARG A 6 11.40 -8.44 28.08
CA ARG A 6 10.24 -8.54 27.18
C ARG A 6 10.66 -7.77 25.94
N ARG A 7 10.80 -8.47 24.80
CA ARG A 7 11.06 -7.80 23.51
C ARG A 7 9.93 -6.80 23.33
N SER A 8 10.25 -5.51 23.27
CA SER A 8 9.27 -4.50 22.91
C SER A 8 8.72 -4.90 21.54
N CYS A 9 7.42 -5.13 21.49
CA CYS A 9 6.71 -5.48 20.29
C CYS A 9 6.75 -4.24 19.38
N ASN A 10 7.65 -4.22 18.39
CA ASN A 10 7.77 -3.11 17.42
C ASN A 10 6.66 -3.18 16.35
N TRP A 11 5.45 -3.56 16.73
CA TRP A 11 4.33 -3.62 15.80
C TRP A 11 3.69 -2.23 15.72
N SER A 12 3.48 -1.76 14.50
CA SER A 12 2.67 -0.58 14.26
C SER A 12 1.19 -0.88 14.53
N ALA A 13 0.39 0.15 14.81
CA ALA A 13 -1.05 0.01 15.03
C ALA A 13 -1.76 -0.70 13.85
N ASP A 14 -1.29 -0.50 12.63
CA ASP A 14 -1.84 -1.16 11.45
C ASP A 14 -1.47 -2.65 11.39
N GLU A 15 -0.23 -3.00 11.73
CA GLU A 15 0.20 -4.40 11.81
C GLU A 15 -0.56 -5.15 12.92
N GLU A 16 -0.77 -4.50 14.07
CA GLU A 16 -1.60 -5.05 15.15
C GLU A 16 -3.05 -5.25 14.71
N LEU A 17 -3.64 -4.27 14.03
CA LEU A 17 -5.00 -4.37 13.50
C LEU A 17 -5.12 -5.49 12.46
N LEU A 18 -4.10 -5.64 11.60
CA LEU A 18 -4.04 -6.69 10.60
C LEU A 18 -3.94 -8.09 11.26
N LEU A 19 -3.11 -8.21 12.31
CA LEU A 19 -3.01 -9.42 13.13
C LEU A 19 -4.34 -9.77 13.79
N LEU A 20 -5.01 -8.79 14.40
CA LEU A 20 -6.31 -8.99 15.03
C LEU A 20 -7.36 -9.47 14.01
N LYS A 21 -7.38 -8.89 12.81
CA LYS A 21 -8.26 -9.35 11.72
C LYS A 21 -7.95 -10.79 11.31
N ALA A 22 -6.68 -11.13 11.15
CA ALA A 22 -6.23 -12.46 10.75
C ALA A 22 -6.59 -13.53 11.80
N VAL A 23 -6.45 -13.20 13.09
CA VAL A 23 -6.77 -14.08 14.22
C VAL A 23 -8.27 -14.20 14.44
N LYS A 24 -9.05 -13.13 14.24
CA LYS A 24 -10.52 -13.13 14.46
C LYS A 24 -11.22 -14.26 13.70
N GLY A 25 -10.82 -14.53 12.46
CA GLY A 25 -11.39 -15.62 11.65
C GLY A 25 -11.09 -17.04 12.16
N ARG A 26 -10.14 -17.19 13.09
CA ARG A 26 -9.64 -18.48 13.59
C ARG A 26 -9.64 -18.57 15.12
N LEU A 27 -10.25 -17.60 15.80
CA LEU A 27 -10.18 -17.47 17.25
C LEU A 27 -10.65 -18.73 17.97
N GLY A 28 -11.74 -19.36 17.51
CA GLY A 28 -12.26 -20.61 18.09
C GLY A 28 -11.29 -21.79 18.01
N ILE A 29 -10.38 -21.80 17.04
CA ILE A 29 -9.35 -22.84 16.89
C ILE A 29 -8.10 -22.47 17.70
N ILE A 30 -7.68 -21.20 17.64
CA ILE A 30 -6.49 -20.71 18.33
C ILE A 30 -6.68 -20.75 19.85
N ASP A 31 -7.80 -20.21 20.34
CA ASP A 31 -8.10 -20.06 21.77
C ASP A 31 -8.89 -21.26 22.35
N GLY A 32 -9.53 -22.06 21.49
CA GLY A 32 -10.30 -23.23 21.92
C GLY A 32 -9.47 -24.27 22.69
N LYS A 33 -10.05 -24.93 23.69
CA LYS A 33 -9.34 -25.97 24.46
C LYS A 33 -9.05 -27.19 23.59
N PHE A 34 -7.91 -27.86 23.84
CA PHE A 34 -7.58 -29.09 23.13
C PHE A 34 -8.68 -30.15 23.31
N SER A 35 -9.04 -30.79 22.21
CA SER A 35 -10.05 -31.83 22.15
C SER A 35 -9.72 -32.81 21.01
N PRO A 36 -10.39 -33.96 20.89
CA PRO A 36 -10.19 -34.87 19.75
C PRO A 36 -10.43 -34.19 18.39
N SER A 37 -11.32 -33.19 18.35
CA SER A 37 -11.60 -32.40 17.16
C SER A 37 -10.69 -31.18 16.99
N LEU A 38 -9.99 -30.75 18.04
CA LEU A 38 -9.09 -29.59 18.06
C LEU A 38 -7.70 -29.99 18.60
N THR A 39 -6.87 -30.50 17.69
CA THR A 39 -5.54 -31.03 18.01
C THR A 39 -4.44 -29.96 17.89
N ARG A 40 -3.24 -30.28 18.38
CA ARG A 40 -2.03 -29.46 18.20
C ARG A 40 -1.76 -29.15 16.72
N VAL A 41 -2.00 -30.11 15.83
CA VAL A 41 -1.81 -29.94 14.39
C VAL A 41 -2.75 -28.87 13.84
N LYS A 42 -4.05 -28.92 14.18
CA LYS A 42 -5.03 -27.92 13.72
C LYS A 42 -4.71 -26.52 14.25
N LYS A 43 -4.28 -26.41 15.50
CA LYS A 43 -3.84 -25.11 16.06
C LYS A 43 -2.60 -24.57 15.34
N LYS A 44 -1.62 -25.43 15.04
CA LYS A 44 -0.43 -25.05 14.27
C LYS A 44 -0.82 -24.55 12.88
N GLN A 45 -1.68 -25.29 12.19
CA GLN A 45 -2.17 -24.94 10.86
C GLN A 45 -2.92 -23.60 10.87
N ALA A 46 -3.75 -23.33 11.89
CA ALA A 46 -4.41 -22.04 12.03
C ALA A 46 -3.42 -20.88 12.18
N TRP A 47 -2.31 -21.06 12.92
CA TRP A 47 -1.25 -20.05 13.02
C TRP A 47 -0.43 -19.88 11.73
N GLU A 48 -0.21 -20.96 10.99
CA GLU A 48 0.44 -20.92 9.66
C GLU A 48 -0.42 -20.13 8.68
N GLU A 49 -1.74 -20.32 8.70
CA GLU A 49 -2.68 -19.56 7.87
C GLU A 49 -2.74 -18.08 8.27
N VAL A 50 -2.71 -17.74 9.57
CA VAL A 50 -2.58 -16.35 10.04
C VAL A 50 -1.30 -15.73 9.49
N SER A 51 -0.16 -16.44 9.58
CA SER A 51 1.12 -15.96 9.09
C SER A 51 1.11 -15.75 7.58
N ALA A 52 0.50 -16.66 6.82
CA ALA A 52 0.35 -16.52 5.37
C ALA A 52 -0.54 -15.33 4.98
N PHE A 53 -1.60 -15.07 5.74
CA PHE A 53 -2.46 -13.89 5.53
C PHE A 53 -1.68 -12.58 5.74
N LEU A 54 -0.88 -12.51 6.80
CA LEU A 54 -0.05 -11.34 7.09
C LEU A 54 1.02 -11.13 6.02
N ALA A 55 1.64 -12.21 5.53
CA ALA A 55 2.65 -12.15 4.47
C ALA A 55 2.08 -11.71 3.11
N ARG A 56 0.81 -12.03 2.82
CA ARG A 56 0.11 -11.63 1.58
C ARG A 56 -0.50 -10.25 1.65
N SER A 57 -0.68 -9.71 2.84
CA SER A 57 -1.24 -8.37 2.99
C SER A 57 -0.19 -7.36 2.55
N PRO A 58 -0.51 -6.44 1.63
CA PRO A 58 0.42 -5.39 1.25
C PRO A 58 0.76 -4.61 2.52
N THR A 59 2.02 -4.68 2.93
CA THR A 59 2.52 -3.80 3.98
C THR A 59 2.34 -2.36 3.52
N LYS A 60 2.17 -1.40 4.45
CA LYS A 60 2.16 0.04 4.12
C LYS A 60 3.29 0.41 3.15
N ARG A 61 4.45 -0.21 3.33
CA ARG A 61 5.63 -0.08 2.46
C ARG A 61 5.40 -0.45 1.00
N ALA A 62 4.59 -1.48 0.72
CA ALA A 62 4.26 -1.88 -0.65
C ALA A 62 3.31 -0.88 -1.33
N LEU A 63 2.31 -0.38 -0.60
CA LEU A 63 1.41 0.67 -1.09
C LEU A 63 2.15 2.00 -1.28
N GLU A 64 3.02 2.37 -0.36
CA GLU A 64 3.90 3.54 -0.50
C GLU A 64 4.85 3.40 -1.69
N LEU A 65 5.41 2.21 -1.92
CA LEU A 65 6.23 1.94 -3.11
C LEU A 65 5.44 2.08 -4.41
N GLU A 66 4.21 1.58 -4.47
CA GLU A 66 3.32 1.72 -5.64
C GLU A 66 2.96 3.20 -5.88
N LEU A 67 2.65 3.95 -4.81
CA LEU A 67 2.39 5.38 -4.89
C LEU A 67 3.62 6.17 -5.38
N LEU A 68 4.80 5.86 -4.85
CA LEU A 68 6.07 6.47 -5.27
C LEU A 68 6.41 6.09 -6.73
N GLN A 69 6.13 4.86 -7.16
CA GLN A 69 6.31 4.45 -8.56
C GLN A 69 5.41 5.27 -9.49
N ASN A 70 4.14 5.42 -9.13
CA ASN A 70 3.19 6.24 -9.88
C ASN A 70 3.63 7.72 -9.93
N GLU A 71 4.09 8.29 -8.81
CA GLU A 71 4.63 9.65 -8.78
C GLU A 71 5.86 9.82 -9.68
N VAL A 72 6.79 8.87 -9.64
CA VAL A 72 7.98 8.87 -10.51
C VAL A 72 7.57 8.84 -11.99
N GLU A 73 6.57 8.05 -12.35
CA GLU A 73 6.08 7.96 -13.73
C GLU A 73 5.41 9.27 -14.19
N VAL A 74 4.58 9.87 -13.33
CA VAL A 74 4.00 11.21 -13.58
C VAL A 74 5.10 12.27 -13.75
N LEU A 75 6.15 12.24 -12.92
CA LEU A 75 7.27 13.17 -13.03
C LEU A 75 8.08 12.97 -14.32
N LYS A 76 8.27 11.72 -14.76
CA LYS A 76 8.91 11.42 -16.06
C LYS A 76 8.09 11.99 -17.22
N LEU A 77 6.77 11.80 -17.22
CA LEU A 77 5.89 12.34 -18.24
C LEU A 77 5.91 13.88 -18.25
N LYS A 78 5.88 14.52 -17.08
CA LYS A 78 6.03 15.98 -16.96
C LYS A 78 7.36 16.46 -17.52
N LYS A 79 8.47 15.75 -17.24
CA LYS A 79 9.79 16.09 -17.76
C LYS A 79 9.83 16.02 -19.29
N VAL A 80 9.31 14.96 -19.89
CA VAL A 80 9.23 14.81 -21.36
C VAL A 80 8.42 15.94 -21.97
N ARG A 81 7.27 16.27 -21.38
CA ARG A 81 6.43 17.38 -21.85
C ARG A 81 7.14 18.73 -21.78
N LEU A 82 7.87 19.01 -20.69
CA LEU A 82 8.65 20.24 -20.56
C LEU A 82 9.80 20.31 -21.57
N GLN A 83 10.50 19.21 -21.81
CA GLN A 83 11.54 19.15 -22.83
C GLN A 83 10.97 19.43 -24.22
N HIS A 84 9.82 18.85 -24.55
CA HIS A 84 9.14 19.11 -25.80
C HIS A 84 8.76 20.59 -25.94
N LEU A 85 8.12 21.17 -24.93
CA LEU A 85 7.75 22.61 -24.92
C LEU A 85 8.95 23.54 -25.06
N ASN A 86 10.11 23.17 -24.49
CA ASN A 86 11.34 23.94 -24.62
C ASN A 86 12.01 23.79 -25.99
N SER A 87 11.74 22.70 -26.72
CA SER A 87 12.23 22.46 -28.08
C SER A 87 11.34 23.05 -29.18
N MET A 88 10.12 23.49 -28.84
CA MET A 88 9.17 24.07 -29.78
C MET A 88 9.61 25.45 -30.29
N ALA A 89 9.24 25.75 -31.53
CA ALA A 89 9.46 27.08 -32.08
C ALA A 89 8.56 28.12 -31.36
N PRO A 90 9.00 29.39 -31.20
CA PRO A 90 8.23 30.42 -30.50
C PRO A 90 6.80 30.60 -31.02
N LEU A 91 6.61 30.52 -32.34
CA LEU A 91 5.30 30.62 -32.99
C LEU A 91 4.35 29.47 -32.62
N GLU A 92 4.88 28.25 -32.51
CA GLU A 92 4.08 27.08 -32.13
C GLU A 92 3.66 27.17 -30.65
N LYS A 93 4.54 27.71 -29.80
CA LYS A 93 4.25 27.94 -28.38
C LYS A 93 3.11 28.94 -28.18
N VAL A 94 3.14 30.06 -28.91
CA VAL A 94 2.05 31.07 -28.90
C VAL A 94 0.74 30.48 -29.41
N LYS A 95 0.78 29.64 -30.45
CA LYS A 95 -0.42 28.93 -30.94
C LYS A 95 -1.02 28.01 -29.87
N LEU A 96 -0.17 27.27 -29.16
CA LEU A 96 -0.58 26.35 -28.09
C LEU A 96 -1.20 27.10 -26.90
N GLU A 97 -0.63 28.25 -26.53
CA GLU A 97 -1.16 29.12 -25.46
C GLU A 97 -2.56 29.66 -25.83
N LEU A 98 -2.75 30.09 -27.07
CA LEU A 98 -4.05 30.55 -27.59
C LEU A 98 -5.11 29.44 -27.58
N GLU A 99 -4.76 28.22 -28.01
CA GLU A 99 -5.69 27.07 -27.94
C GLU A 99 -6.10 26.75 -26.50
N ILE A 100 -5.16 26.78 -25.55
CA ILE A 100 -5.45 26.57 -24.13
C ILE A 100 -6.39 27.66 -23.60
N GLU A 101 -6.15 28.92 -23.95
CA GLU A 101 -6.98 30.06 -23.53
C GLU A 101 -8.42 29.93 -24.05
N MET A 102 -8.59 29.54 -25.31
CA MET A 102 -9.91 29.29 -25.90
C MET A 102 -10.63 28.12 -25.23
N LEU A 103 -9.93 27.00 -24.99
CA LEU A 103 -10.51 25.84 -24.31
C LEU A 103 -10.94 26.16 -22.88
N LYS A 104 -10.16 26.95 -22.13
CA LYS A 104 -10.54 27.41 -20.78
C LYS A 104 -11.80 28.26 -20.80
N LYS A 105 -11.94 29.15 -21.78
CA LYS A 105 -13.15 29.98 -21.95
C LYS A 105 -14.38 29.14 -22.29
N SER A 106 -14.22 28.12 -23.14
CA SER A 106 -15.31 27.20 -23.50
C SER A 106 -15.73 26.27 -22.36
N LEU A 107 -14.84 25.94 -21.42
CA LEU A 107 -15.18 25.12 -20.25
C LEU A 107 -15.88 25.91 -19.13
N ALA A 108 -15.79 27.24 -19.16
CA ALA A 108 -16.32 28.14 -18.14
C ALA A 108 -17.67 28.80 -18.54
N SER A 109 -18.19 28.50 -19.73
CA SER A 109 -19.55 28.84 -20.19
C SER A 109 -20.47 27.64 -20.11
#